data_AF-A0A9E0F8V3-F1
#
_entry.id   AF-A0A9E0F8V3-F1
#
_cell.length_a   1.000
_cell.length_b   1.000
_cell.length_c   1.000
_cell.angle_alpha   90.00
_cell.angle_beta   90.00
_cell.angle_gamma   90.00
#
_symmetry.space_group_name_H-M   'P 1'
#
loop_
_entity.id
_entity.type
_entity.pdbx_description
1 polymer ?
#
loop_
_entity_poly.entity_id
_entity_poly.type
_entity_poly.pdbx_seq_one_letter_code
_entity_poly.pdbx_strand_id
1 'polypeptide(L)'
;MGFQSPTPIQAQVIPLILDGRDLIACAQTGTGKTAAYLLPVLDKISRQEIPHTSALVIAPTRELALQIDQALQGFSYFTHASSIPIYGGNDGMSFDREKRALTDGASIIVATPGRLLSHLNLGYVRFDQLDTLILDEADKMLDMGFLDDILRIISFLPKQRQNLM
;
A
#
# COMPACT_ATOMS: atom_id res chain seq x y z
N MET A 1 17.61 11.69 2.81
CA MET A 1 17.33 10.79 1.66
C MET A 1 18.16 11.10 0.40
N GLY A 2 18.71 12.31 0.21
CA GLY A 2 19.72 12.53 -0.84
C GLY A 2 19.22 12.52 -2.29
N PHE A 3 17.89 12.54 -2.52
CA PHE A 3 17.32 12.68 -3.86
C PHE A 3 17.59 14.08 -4.40
N GLN A 4 18.14 14.16 -5.62
CA GLN A 4 18.38 15.42 -6.34
C GLN A 4 17.49 15.56 -7.58
N SER A 5 17.17 14.45 -8.23
CA SER A 5 16.33 14.38 -9.43
C SER A 5 15.50 13.09 -9.42
N PRO A 6 14.32 13.08 -10.07
CA PRO A 6 13.52 11.86 -10.19
C PRO A 6 14.24 10.82 -11.04
N THR A 7 14.11 9.55 -10.67
CA THR A 7 14.56 8.43 -11.52
C THR A 7 13.70 8.34 -12.78
N PRO A 8 14.16 7.65 -13.85
CA PRO A 8 13.39 7.53 -15.08
C PRO A 8 11.97 6.97 -14.88
N ILE A 9 11.81 5.99 -13.98
CA ILE A 9 10.49 5.44 -13.67
C ILE A 9 9.62 6.47 -12.93
N GLN A 10 10.16 7.19 -11.95
CA GLN A 10 9.44 8.25 -11.23
C GLN A 10 8.96 9.36 -12.16
N ALA A 11 9.83 9.84 -13.05
CA ALA A 11 9.50 10.89 -14.02
C ALA A 11 8.38 10.47 -14.98
N GLN A 12 8.30 9.18 -15.33
CA GLN A 12 7.29 8.65 -16.24
C GLN A 12 5.94 8.40 -15.55
N VAL A 13 5.95 7.80 -14.35
CA VAL A 13 4.71 7.31 -13.73
C VAL A 13 4.07 8.29 -12.76
N ILE A 14 4.83 9.16 -12.08
CA ILE A 14 4.26 10.08 -11.09
C ILE A 14 3.15 10.96 -11.71
N PRO A 15 3.34 11.59 -12.89
CA PRO A 15 2.28 12.39 -13.51
C PRO A 15 1.04 11.56 -13.84
N LEU A 16 1.23 10.31 -14.30
CA LEU A 16 0.14 9.40 -14.64
C LEU A 16 -0.68 8.98 -13.42
N ILE A 17 0.00 8.78 -12.29
CA ILE A 17 -0.64 8.43 -11.03
C ILE A 17 -1.42 9.63 -10.49
N LEU A 18 -0.86 10.84 -10.55
CA LEU A 18 -1.55 12.08 -10.15
C LEU A 18 -2.79 12.36 -11.03
N ASP A 19 -2.76 11.98 -12.30
CA ASP A 19 -3.91 12.03 -13.22
C ASP A 19 -4.98 10.96 -12.92
N GLY A 20 -4.78 10.11 -11.91
CA GLY A 20 -5.72 9.07 -11.51
C GLY A 20 -5.78 7.87 -12.46
N ARG A 21 -4.75 7.65 -13.29
CA ARG A 21 -4.71 6.55 -14.26
C ARG A 21 -4.28 5.25 -13.59
N ASP A 22 -4.95 4.15 -13.95
CA ASP A 22 -4.47 2.80 -13.64
C ASP A 22 -3.17 2.52 -14.42
N LEU A 23 -2.25 1.79 -13.79
CA LEU A 23 -0.91 1.61 -14.36
C LEU A 23 -0.31 0.25 -14.01
N ILE A 24 0.44 -0.30 -14.97
CA ILE A 24 1.35 -1.43 -14.79
C ILE A 24 2.75 -0.94 -15.16
N ALA A 25 3.68 -0.98 -14.21
CA ALA A 25 5.06 -0.50 -14.35
C ALA A 25 6.07 -1.62 -14.11
N CYS A 26 6.69 -2.11 -15.19
CA CYS A 26 7.81 -3.03 -15.09
C CYS A 26 9.13 -2.25 -15.04
N ALA A 27 9.83 -2.30 -13.90
CA ALA A 27 11.20 -1.81 -13.77
C ALA A 27 12.02 -2.73 -12.86
N GLN A 28 13.35 -2.74 -13.06
CA GLN A 28 14.28 -3.49 -12.22
C GLN A 28 14.23 -3.02 -10.76
N THR A 29 14.63 -3.90 -9.83
CA THR A 29 14.80 -3.53 -8.42
C THR A 29 15.83 -2.40 -8.27
N GLY A 30 15.66 -1.57 -7.23
CA GLY A 30 16.57 -0.43 -6.99
C GLY A 30 16.38 0.78 -7.92
N THR A 31 15.36 0.80 -8.79
CA THR A 31 15.10 1.92 -9.73
C THR A 31 14.23 3.04 -9.14
N GLY A 32 13.82 2.94 -7.88
CA GLY A 32 13.00 3.95 -7.20
C GLY A 32 11.48 3.79 -7.37
N LYS A 33 10.99 2.61 -7.74
CA LYS A 33 9.55 2.26 -7.87
C LYS A 33 8.74 2.61 -6.63
N THR A 34 9.25 2.29 -5.44
CA THR A 34 8.57 2.57 -4.17
C THR A 34 8.22 4.04 -4.02
N ALA A 35 9.17 4.95 -4.23
CA ALA A 35 8.88 6.38 -4.23
C ALA A 35 7.97 6.80 -5.39
N ALA A 36 8.05 6.12 -6.53
CA ALA A 36 7.24 6.43 -7.70
C ALA A 36 5.73 6.26 -7.46
N TYR A 37 5.31 5.23 -6.69
CA TYR A 37 3.91 5.07 -6.30
C TYR A 37 3.55 5.74 -4.96
N LEU A 38 4.48 5.80 -4.00
CA LEU A 38 4.16 6.36 -2.67
C LEU A 38 4.05 7.89 -2.67
N LEU A 39 4.93 8.60 -3.36
CA LEU A 39 4.94 10.06 -3.35
C LEU A 39 3.63 10.68 -3.87
N PRO A 40 3.05 10.26 -5.02
CA PRO A 40 1.77 10.81 -5.47
C PRO A 40 0.59 10.43 -4.56
N VAL A 41 0.60 9.24 -3.96
CA VAL A 41 -0.41 8.84 -2.96
C VAL A 41 -0.32 9.70 -1.70
N LEU A 42 0.90 9.93 -1.20
CA LEU A 42 1.14 10.81 -0.07
C LEU A 42 0.79 12.27 -0.38
N ASP A 43 1.08 12.76 -1.59
CA ASP A 43 0.67 14.11 -2.01
C ASP A 43 -0.85 14.27 -1.90
N LYS A 44 -1.64 13.32 -2.41
CA LYS A 44 -3.10 13.32 -2.28
C LYS A 44 -3.56 13.32 -0.82
N ILE A 45 -3.01 12.44 0.01
CA ILE A 45 -3.34 12.36 1.44
C ILE A 45 -2.90 13.62 2.18
N SER A 46 -1.79 14.26 1.81
CA SER A 46 -1.25 15.43 2.51
C SER A 46 -2.04 16.72 2.22
N ARG A 47 -2.75 16.80 1.10
CA ARG A 47 -3.52 17.99 0.72
C ARG A 47 -4.83 18.13 1.49
N GLN A 48 -5.37 17.04 2.02
CA GLN A 48 -6.65 17.00 2.73
C GLN A 48 -6.56 15.97 3.85
N GLU A 49 -7.10 16.27 5.03
CA GLU A 49 -7.18 15.26 6.09
C GLU A 49 -8.20 14.18 5.68
N ILE A 50 -7.70 12.97 5.42
CA ILE A 50 -8.53 11.84 4.98
C ILE A 50 -8.83 10.96 6.20
N PRO A 51 -10.10 10.90 6.68
CA PRO A 51 -10.46 10.19 7.90
C PRO A 51 -10.68 8.67 7.68
N HIS A 52 -10.14 8.11 6.61
CA HIS A 52 -10.27 6.70 6.23
C HIS A 52 -8.96 6.17 5.65
N THR A 53 -8.85 4.85 5.52
CA THR A 53 -7.75 4.24 4.77
C THR A 53 -7.91 4.53 3.29
N SER A 54 -7.04 5.39 2.76
CA SER A 54 -7.05 5.83 1.36
C SER A 54 -6.25 4.88 0.46
N ALA A 55 -5.17 4.28 0.97
CA ALA A 55 -4.30 3.42 0.18
C ALA A 55 -3.99 2.07 0.84
N LEU A 56 -3.94 1.03 0.02
CA LEU A 56 -3.53 -0.31 0.39
C LEU A 56 -2.38 -0.76 -0.52
N VAL A 57 -1.24 -1.07 0.07
CA VAL A 57 -0.10 -1.70 -0.61
C VAL A 57 -0.05 -3.17 -0.21
N ILE A 58 -0.07 -4.06 -1.20
CA ILE A 58 0.13 -5.50 -0.99
C ILE A 58 1.54 -5.86 -1.46
N ALA A 59 2.33 -6.46 -0.57
CA ALA A 59 3.69 -6.92 -0.83
C ALA A 59 3.83 -8.43 -0.52
N PRO A 60 4.69 -9.17 -1.23
CA PRO A 60 4.76 -10.63 -1.11
C PRO A 60 5.36 -11.11 0.21
N THR A 61 6.20 -10.31 0.87
CA THR A 61 6.92 -10.72 2.08
C THR A 61 6.85 -9.67 3.18
N ARG A 62 7.10 -10.14 4.41
CA ARG A 62 7.18 -9.28 5.60
C ARG A 62 8.28 -8.22 5.46
N GLU A 63 9.43 -8.63 4.93
CA GLU A 63 10.60 -7.77 4.78
C GLU A 63 10.31 -6.62 3.82
N LEU A 64 9.65 -6.91 2.70
CA LEU A 64 9.24 -5.88 1.75
C LEU A 64 8.17 -4.95 2.34
N ALA A 65 7.17 -5.51 3.04
CA ALA A 65 6.17 -4.69 3.72
C ALA A 65 6.81 -3.71 4.74
N LEU A 66 7.81 -4.18 5.51
CA LEU A 66 8.57 -3.35 6.44
C LEU A 66 9.42 -2.30 5.73
N GLN A 67 10.06 -2.63 4.61
CA GLN A 67 10.85 -1.68 3.82
C GLN A 67 9.98 -0.57 3.21
N ILE A 68 8.80 -0.92 2.71
CA ILE A 68 7.83 0.04 2.17
C ILE A 68 7.31 0.94 3.29
N ASP A 69 6.96 0.39 4.44
CA ASP A 69 6.54 1.19 5.61
C ASP A 69 7.65 2.12 6.11
N GLN A 70 8.91 1.66 6.14
CA GLN A 70 10.05 2.51 6.49
C GLN A 70 10.23 3.66 5.49
N ALA A 71 10.04 3.40 4.19
CA ALA A 71 10.08 4.44 3.17
C ALA A 71 8.93 5.45 3.36
N LEU A 72 7.71 4.95 3.61
CA LEU A 72 6.54 5.76 3.94
C LEU A 72 6.80 6.69 5.11
N GLN A 73 7.29 6.18 6.24
CA GLN A 73 7.61 6.99 7.43
C GLN A 73 8.61 8.12 7.11
N GLY A 74 9.60 7.84 6.26
CA GLY A 74 10.56 8.86 5.84
C GLY A 74 9.97 9.91 4.89
N PHE A 75 9.03 9.52 4.02
CA PHE A 75 8.35 10.44 3.11
C PHE A 75 7.25 11.26 3.79
N SER A 76 6.56 10.68 4.79
CA SER A 76 5.41 11.28 5.46
C SER A 76 5.77 12.17 6.65
N TYR A 77 7.06 12.32 6.98
CA TYR A 77 7.54 13.02 8.18
C TYR A 77 6.92 14.41 8.42
N PHE A 78 6.62 15.16 7.35
CA PHE A 78 6.00 16.49 7.42
C PHE A 78 4.52 16.51 7.01
N THR A 79 3.84 15.37 7.09
CA THR A 79 2.44 15.20 6.72
C THR A 79 1.65 14.59 7.88
N HIS A 80 0.32 14.65 7.83
CA HIS A 80 -0.55 13.91 8.74
C HIS A 80 -0.80 12.46 8.32
N ALA A 81 -0.15 11.98 7.25
CA ALA A 81 -0.32 10.62 6.78
C ALA A 81 0.28 9.60 7.77
N SER A 82 -0.52 8.61 8.14
CA SER A 82 -0.13 7.49 8.99
C SER A 82 -0.09 6.18 8.19
N SER A 83 0.87 5.31 8.53
CA SER A 83 0.99 3.98 7.95
C SER A 83 1.16 2.90 9.01
N ILE A 84 0.80 1.66 8.66
CA ILE A 84 1.13 0.46 9.45
C ILE A 84 1.47 -0.71 8.51
N PRO A 85 2.51 -1.51 8.84
CA PRO A 85 2.75 -2.76 8.17
C PRO A 85 1.99 -3.90 8.85
N ILE A 86 1.30 -4.73 8.07
CA ILE A 86 0.47 -5.86 8.52
C ILE A 86 0.95 -7.15 7.86
N TYR A 87 1.55 -8.04 8.63
CA TYR A 87 2.14 -9.28 8.10
C TYR A 87 2.07 -10.42 9.12
N GLY A 88 2.33 -11.65 8.66
CA GLY A 88 2.26 -12.85 9.51
C GLY A 88 3.28 -12.86 10.66
N GLY A 89 2.87 -13.39 11.81
CA GLY A 89 3.67 -13.53 13.03
C GLY A 89 2.78 -13.87 14.24
N ASN A 90 3.37 -14.40 15.31
CA ASN A 90 2.63 -14.95 16.47
C ASN A 90 2.52 -13.98 17.66
N ASP A 91 2.66 -12.68 17.47
CA ASP A 91 2.49 -11.72 18.57
C ASP A 91 1.04 -11.22 18.65
N GLY A 92 0.31 -11.64 19.69
CA GLY A 92 -1.07 -11.21 19.95
C GLY A 92 -1.21 -9.69 20.15
N MET A 93 -0.17 -9.01 20.65
CA MET A 93 -0.19 -7.54 20.76
C MET A 93 -0.17 -6.84 19.39
N SER A 94 0.36 -7.50 18.37
CA SER A 94 0.32 -7.02 16.98
C SER A 94 -1.11 -6.99 16.45
N PHE A 95 -1.93 -7.99 16.81
CA PHE A 95 -3.26 -8.15 16.25
C PHE A 95 -4.23 -7.03 16.64
N ASP A 96 -4.24 -6.61 17.90
CA ASP A 96 -5.13 -5.52 18.35
C ASP A 96 -4.73 -4.17 17.75
N ARG A 97 -3.41 -3.94 17.57
CA ARG A 97 -2.90 -2.74 16.89
C ARG A 97 -3.31 -2.74 15.41
N GLU A 98 -3.15 -3.86 14.72
CA GLU A 98 -3.59 -4.06 13.34
C GLU A 98 -5.10 -3.84 13.20
N LYS A 99 -5.90 -4.42 14.11
CA LYS A 99 -7.36 -4.23 14.14
C LYS A 99 -7.75 -2.77 14.27
N ARG A 100 -7.13 -2.02 15.19
CA ARG A 100 -7.39 -0.57 15.35
C ARG A 100 -7.04 0.21 14.09
N ALA A 101 -5.91 -0.09 13.47
CA ALA A 101 -5.51 0.58 12.24
C ALA A 101 -6.47 0.31 11.08
N LEU A 102 -6.92 -0.94 10.93
CA LEU A 102 -7.86 -1.38 9.88
C LEU A 102 -9.31 -0.94 10.10
N THR A 103 -9.65 -0.41 11.27
CA THR A 103 -11.00 0.08 11.58
C THR A 103 -11.09 1.60 11.45
N ASP A 104 -10.15 2.34 12.05
CA ASP A 104 -10.24 3.80 12.14
C ASP A 104 -8.87 4.52 12.06
N GLY A 105 -7.74 3.80 11.94
CA GLY A 105 -6.46 4.33 12.43
C GLY A 105 -5.39 4.74 11.42
N ALA A 106 -5.38 4.21 10.19
CA ALA A 106 -4.29 4.43 9.25
C ALA A 106 -4.75 4.90 7.87
N SER A 107 -4.12 5.97 7.35
CA SER A 107 -4.36 6.45 6.00
C SER A 107 -3.81 5.49 4.93
N ILE A 108 -2.74 4.75 5.25
CA ILE A 108 -2.08 3.80 4.37
C ILE A 108 -1.86 2.48 5.11
N ILE A 109 -2.27 1.37 4.50
CA ILE A 109 -1.96 0.02 4.98
C ILE A 109 -0.93 -0.60 4.05
N VAL A 110 0.15 -1.17 4.59
CA VAL A 110 1.08 -2.03 3.85
C VAL A 110 0.91 -3.44 4.37
N ALA A 111 0.60 -4.43 3.54
CA ALA A 111 0.26 -5.75 4.05
C ALA A 111 0.77 -6.91 3.20
N THR A 112 0.98 -8.06 3.84
CA THR A 112 1.09 -9.34 3.13
C THR A 112 -0.29 -9.99 2.97
N PRO A 113 -0.54 -10.74 1.87
CA PRO A 113 -1.88 -11.24 1.55
C PRO A 113 -2.53 -12.06 2.68
N GLY A 114 -1.84 -13.06 3.20
CA GLY A 114 -2.42 -13.99 4.18
C GLY A 114 -2.85 -13.32 5.51
N ARG A 115 -2.06 -12.39 6.05
CA ARG A 115 -2.42 -11.68 7.30
C ARG A 115 -3.58 -10.72 7.06
N LEU A 116 -3.55 -9.97 5.96
CA LEU A 116 -4.64 -9.06 5.63
C LEU A 116 -5.96 -9.81 5.44
N LEU A 117 -5.93 -10.93 4.71
CA LEU A 117 -7.10 -11.76 4.48
C LEU A 117 -7.66 -12.33 5.80
N SER A 118 -6.79 -12.66 6.76
CA SER A 118 -7.21 -13.08 8.11
C SER A 118 -8.02 -12.00 8.84
N HIS A 119 -7.65 -10.72 8.69
CA HIS A 119 -8.43 -9.61 9.27
C HIS A 119 -9.72 -9.35 8.49
N LEU A 120 -9.67 -9.37 7.15
CA LEU A 120 -10.84 -9.16 6.29
C LEU A 120 -11.95 -10.17 6.59
N ASN A 121 -11.58 -11.43 6.78
CA ASN A 121 -12.52 -12.52 7.10
C ASN A 121 -13.23 -12.34 8.46
N LEU A 122 -12.72 -11.49 9.35
CA LEU A 122 -13.37 -11.16 10.62
C LEU A 122 -14.41 -10.03 10.48
N GLY A 123 -14.52 -9.41 9.30
CA GLY A 123 -15.63 -8.51 8.95
C GLY A 123 -15.58 -7.11 9.57
N TYR A 124 -14.48 -6.71 10.21
CA TYR A 124 -14.36 -5.37 10.81
C TYR A 124 -13.54 -4.38 9.96
N VAL A 125 -12.82 -4.86 8.95
CA VAL A 125 -11.92 -4.03 8.15
C VAL A 125 -12.73 -3.05 7.30
N ARG A 126 -12.35 -1.77 7.33
CA ARG A 126 -13.02 -0.71 6.57
C ARG A 126 -12.19 -0.26 5.38
N PHE A 127 -12.52 -0.78 4.21
CA PHE A 127 -11.94 -0.38 2.93
C PHE A 127 -12.96 0.19 1.94
N ASP A 128 -14.18 0.48 2.39
CA ASP A 128 -15.28 1.01 1.56
C ASP A 128 -14.93 2.33 0.83
N GLN A 129 -13.97 3.08 1.36
CA GLN A 129 -13.48 4.36 0.82
C GLN A 129 -12.04 4.29 0.30
N LEU A 130 -11.51 3.09 0.02
CA LEU A 130 -10.15 2.94 -0.51
C LEU A 130 -10.03 3.61 -1.90
N ASP A 131 -9.12 4.57 -2.02
CA ASP A 131 -8.83 5.28 -3.27
C ASP A 131 -7.85 4.54 -4.17
N THR A 132 -6.85 3.89 -3.58
CA THR A 132 -5.71 3.34 -4.33
C THR A 132 -5.32 1.95 -3.81
N LEU A 133 -5.26 0.99 -4.73
CA LEU A 133 -4.66 -0.33 -4.54
C LEU A 133 -3.30 -0.38 -5.24
N ILE A 134 -2.26 -0.79 -4.52
CA ILE A 134 -0.92 -1.01 -5.05
C ILE A 134 -0.55 -2.48 -4.84
N LEU A 135 -0.08 -3.15 -5.90
CA LEU A 135 0.48 -4.50 -5.84
C LEU A 135 1.97 -4.44 -6.17
N ASP A 136 2.83 -4.47 -5.15
CA ASP A 136 4.29 -4.43 -5.35
C ASP A 136 4.84 -5.85 -5.52
N GLU A 137 5.74 -6.06 -6.48
CA GLU A 137 6.22 -7.37 -6.90
C GLU A 137 5.06 -8.36 -7.21
N ALA A 138 4.09 -7.89 -8.00
CA ALA A 138 2.90 -8.65 -8.37
C ALA A 138 3.20 -9.98 -9.06
N ASP A 139 4.21 -10.01 -9.94
CA ASP A 139 4.73 -11.22 -10.58
C ASP A 139 5.18 -12.26 -9.56
N LYS A 140 5.98 -11.84 -8.57
CA LYS A 140 6.43 -12.73 -7.50
C LYS A 140 5.28 -13.21 -6.61
N MET A 141 4.28 -12.37 -6.35
CA MET A 141 3.08 -12.81 -5.62
C MET A 141 2.34 -13.93 -6.37
N LEU A 142 2.28 -13.86 -7.70
CA LEU A 142 1.72 -14.94 -8.53
C LEU A 142 2.55 -16.22 -8.43
N ASP A 143 3.88 -16.10 -8.52
CA ASP A 143 4.80 -17.25 -8.40
C ASP A 143 4.72 -17.94 -7.03
N MET A 144 4.43 -17.17 -5.97
CA MET A 144 4.23 -17.67 -4.61
C MET A 144 2.83 -18.28 -4.38
N GLY A 145 1.95 -18.25 -5.39
CA GLY A 145 0.60 -18.80 -5.30
C GLY A 145 -0.41 -17.89 -4.59
N PHE A 146 -0.14 -16.59 -4.46
CA PHE A 146 -1.07 -15.65 -3.80
C PHE A 146 -2.21 -15.15 -4.69
N LEU A 147 -2.37 -15.66 -5.91
CA LEU A 147 -3.41 -15.20 -6.83
C LEU A 147 -4.82 -15.26 -6.19
N ASP A 148 -5.17 -16.40 -5.58
CA ASP A 148 -6.48 -16.56 -4.96
C ASP A 148 -6.68 -15.62 -3.77
N ASP A 149 -5.64 -15.40 -2.97
CA ASP A 149 -5.68 -14.46 -1.84
C ASP A 149 -5.85 -13.02 -2.32
N ILE A 150 -5.14 -12.61 -3.39
CA ILE A 150 -5.28 -11.28 -3.98
C ILE A 150 -6.68 -11.07 -4.54
N LEU A 151 -7.23 -12.05 -5.28
CA LEU A 151 -8.59 -11.96 -5.81
C LEU A 151 -9.63 -11.85 -4.70
N ARG A 152 -9.46 -12.60 -3.61
CA ARG A 152 -10.31 -12.47 -2.42
C ARG A 152 -10.18 -11.09 -1.79
N ILE A 153 -8.96 -10.59 -1.55
CA ILE A 153 -8.74 -9.24 -1.01
C ILE A 153 -9.44 -8.19 -1.88
N ILE A 154 -9.25 -8.24 -3.21
CA ILE A 154 -9.89 -7.32 -4.16
C ILE A 154 -11.42 -7.36 -4.06
N SER A 155 -12.02 -8.51 -3.74
CA SER A 155 -13.48 -8.62 -3.58
C SER A 155 -14.04 -7.83 -2.39
N PHE A 156 -13.19 -7.46 -1.41
CA PHE A 156 -13.56 -6.59 -0.29
C PHE A 156 -13.35 -5.09 -0.60
N LEU A 157 -12.74 -4.75 -1.74
CA LEU A 157 -12.39 -3.36 -2.09
C LEU A 157 -13.48 -2.71 -2.96
N PRO A 158 -13.61 -1.38 -2.93
CA PRO A 158 -14.52 -0.64 -3.80
C PRO A 158 -14.18 -0.88 -5.27
N LYS A 159 -15.22 -0.94 -6.10
CA LYS A 159 -15.07 -1.13 -7.56
C LYS A 159 -14.35 0.04 -8.22
N GLN A 160 -14.63 1.25 -7.76
CA GLN A 160 -13.98 2.47 -8.23
C GLN A 160 -12.82 2.79 -7.30
N ARG A 161 -11.62 2.56 -7.80
CA ARG A 161 -10.33 2.88 -7.17
C ARG A 161 -9.27 2.88 -8.25
N GLN A 162 -8.15 3.54 -7.99
CA GLN A 162 -6.96 3.44 -8.85
C GLN A 162 -6.19 2.17 -8.53
N ASN A 163 -5.76 1.44 -9.56
CA ASN A 163 -4.94 0.24 -9.43
C ASN A 163 -3.54 0.48 -10.00
N LEU A 164 -2.52 0.26 -9.18
CA LEU A 164 -1.11 0.41 -9.52
C LEU A 164 -0.40 -0.93 -9.33
N MET A 165 0.30 -1.40 -10.36
CA MET A 165 1.04 -2.67 -10.37
C MET A 165 2.43 -2.50 -10.97
#